data_AF-Q9RPF1-F1
#
_entry.id   AF-Q9RPF1-F1
#
_cell.length_a   1.000
_cell.length_b   1.000
_cell.length_c   1.000
_cell.angle_alpha   90.00
_cell.angle_beta   90.00
_cell.angle_gamma   90.00
#
_symmetry.space_group_name_H-M   'P 1'
#
loop_
_entity.id
_entity.type
_entity.pdbx_description
1 polymer ?
#
loop_
_entity_poly.entity_id
_entity_poly.type
_entity_poly.pdbx_seq_one_letter_code
_entity_poly.pdbx_strand_id
1 'polypeptide(L)'
;WATDIQAGSQFGYSLLWVVAFSSLAAIFLQMLAARLGLVAGKDLAQASYERYGRFGRVVQWITAEVSIIACDIAEVLGCALAFKLLLGVPLAWGVVLTALDTVIVLGLQGKGFRQIEAIVLGLIATMAFCFVAQVAITPPDWHAVVGGLVPGDPGHDRKDAIVLALGIVGATI
;
A
#
# COMPACT_ATOMS: atom_id res chain seq x y z
N TRP A 1 -1.65 -3.56 5.14
CA TRP A 1 -1.57 -4.93 5.73
C TRP A 1 -1.75 -4.88 7.23
N ALA A 2 -0.81 -4.30 7.99
CA ALA A 2 -0.90 -4.25 9.46
C ALA A 2 -2.15 -3.50 9.92
N THR A 3 -2.46 -2.36 9.29
CA THR A 3 -3.68 -1.58 9.52
C THR A 3 -4.95 -2.35 9.21
N ASP A 4 -5.01 -3.06 8.08
CA ASP A 4 -6.18 -3.83 7.66
C ASP A 4 -6.43 -5.06 8.56
N ILE A 5 -5.36 -5.77 8.93
CA ILE A 5 -5.43 -6.92 9.84
C ILE A 5 -5.83 -6.44 11.24
N GLN A 6 -5.25 -5.33 11.72
CA GLN A 6 -5.62 -4.75 13.00
C GLN A 6 -7.08 -4.31 13.01
N ALA A 7 -7.53 -3.61 11.97
CA ALA A 7 -8.92 -3.22 11.77
C ALA A 7 -9.86 -4.43 11.75
N GLY A 8 -9.53 -5.49 11.03
CA GLY A 8 -10.31 -6.73 10.99
C GLY A 8 -10.37 -7.44 12.35
N SER A 9 -9.27 -7.45 13.10
CA SER A 9 -9.20 -8.09 14.41
C SER A 9 -9.95 -7.34 15.52
N GLN A 10 -9.98 -6.00 15.45
CA GLN A 10 -10.59 -5.15 16.48
C GLN A 10 -12.05 -4.80 16.16
N PHE A 11 -12.36 -4.55 14.88
CA PHE A 11 -13.67 -4.05 14.43
C PHE A 11 -14.40 -5.02 13.48
N GLY A 12 -13.87 -6.22 13.23
CA GLY A 12 -14.46 -7.18 12.32
C GLY A 12 -14.60 -6.62 10.90
N TYR A 13 -15.80 -6.72 10.34
CA TYR A 13 -16.08 -6.24 8.98
C TYR A 13 -16.51 -4.76 8.92
N SER A 14 -16.60 -4.04 10.05
CA SER A 14 -17.18 -2.69 10.11
C SER A 14 -16.39 -1.62 9.36
N LEU A 15 -15.08 -1.83 9.12
CA LEU A 15 -14.20 -0.92 8.38
C LEU A 15 -14.02 -1.33 6.91
N LEU A 16 -14.70 -2.39 6.46
CA LEU A 16 -14.52 -2.94 5.11
C LEU A 16 -15.01 -1.97 4.02
N TRP A 17 -16.05 -1.18 4.31
CA TRP A 17 -16.46 -0.08 3.43
C TRP A 17 -15.35 0.96 3.23
N VAL A 18 -14.55 1.29 4.26
CA VAL A 18 -13.44 2.25 4.12
C VAL A 18 -12.40 1.73 3.14
N VAL A 19 -12.04 0.44 3.24
CA VAL A 19 -11.12 -0.23 2.31
C VAL A 19 -11.67 -0.18 0.88
N ALA A 20 -12.95 -0.51 0.70
CA ALA A 20 -13.60 -0.53 -0.61
C ALA A 20 -13.64 0.87 -1.26
N PHE A 21 -14.11 1.90 -0.52
CA PHE A 21 -14.17 3.26 -1.02
C PHE A 21 -12.78 3.86 -1.26
N SER A 22 -11.81 3.57 -0.40
CA SER A 22 -10.42 3.99 -0.60
C SER A 22 -9.81 3.37 -1.86
N SER A 23 -10.06 2.09 -2.10
CA SER A 23 -9.62 1.39 -3.32
C SER A 23 -10.24 2.00 -4.59
N LEU A 24 -11.54 2.33 -4.55
CA LEU A 24 -12.22 3.01 -5.66
C LEU A 24 -11.65 4.41 -5.92
N ALA A 25 -11.38 5.17 -4.85
CA ALA A 25 -10.74 6.47 -4.96
C ALA A 25 -9.31 6.36 -5.53
N ALA A 26 -8.55 5.35 -5.13
CA ALA A 26 -7.21 5.08 -5.65
C ALA A 26 -7.24 4.77 -7.16
N ILE A 27 -8.13 3.89 -7.61
CA ILE A 27 -8.33 3.58 -9.03
C ILE A 27 -8.67 4.86 -9.81
N PHE A 28 -9.59 5.67 -9.28
CA PHE A 28 -9.96 6.94 -9.91
C PHE A 28 -8.78 7.90 -10.03
N LEU A 29 -8.01 8.10 -8.97
CA LEU A 29 -6.85 9.00 -8.97
C LEU A 29 -5.71 8.48 -9.86
N GLN A 30 -5.45 7.17 -9.86
CA GLN A 30 -4.46 6.53 -10.72
C GLN A 30 -4.85 6.68 -12.20
N MET A 31 -6.14 6.55 -12.55
CA MET A 31 -6.60 6.80 -13.92
C MET A 31 -6.38 8.25 -14.36
N LEU A 32 -6.59 9.22 -13.46
CA LEU A 32 -6.31 10.63 -13.76
C LEU A 32 -4.81 10.89 -13.93
N ALA A 33 -3.97 10.33 -13.07
CA ALA A 33 -2.52 10.43 -13.18
C ALA A 33 -1.99 9.80 -14.47
N ALA A 34 -2.49 8.60 -14.82
CA ALA A 34 -2.15 7.93 -16.08
C ALA A 34 -2.61 8.75 -17.29
N ARG A 35 -3.82 9.31 -17.25
CA ARG A 35 -4.33 10.17 -18.34
C ARG A 35 -3.50 11.44 -18.49
N LEU A 36 -3.05 12.05 -17.40
CA LEU A 36 -2.13 13.18 -17.45
C LEU A 36 -0.83 12.81 -18.16
N GLY A 37 -0.22 11.68 -17.77
CA GLY A 37 0.99 11.17 -18.40
C GLY A 37 0.84 10.90 -19.90
N LEU A 38 -0.28 10.29 -20.30
CA LEU A 38 -0.56 9.95 -21.69
C LEU A 38 -0.91 11.17 -22.57
N VAL A 39 -1.69 12.11 -22.05
CA VAL A 39 -2.21 13.25 -22.84
C VAL A 39 -1.25 14.43 -22.82
N ALA A 40 -0.74 14.80 -21.64
CA ALA A 40 0.16 15.94 -21.51
C ALA A 40 1.62 15.58 -21.79
N GLY A 41 1.97 14.28 -21.83
CA GLY A 41 3.34 13.82 -21.99
C GLY A 41 4.26 14.21 -20.82
N LYS A 42 3.67 14.51 -19.66
CA LYS A 42 4.36 15.00 -18.46
C LYS A 42 3.91 14.22 -17.25
N ASP A 43 4.81 14.05 -16.29
CA ASP A 43 4.46 13.53 -14.98
C ASP A 43 3.77 14.62 -14.11
N LEU A 44 3.13 14.18 -13.02
CA LEU A 44 2.41 15.08 -12.12
C LEU A 44 3.33 16.09 -11.42
N ALA A 45 4.60 15.74 -11.20
CA ALA A 45 5.57 16.63 -10.56
C ALA A 45 5.95 17.77 -11.51
N GLN A 46 6.17 17.49 -12.79
CA GLN A 46 6.41 18.48 -13.85
C GLN A 46 5.21 19.41 -14.04
N ALA A 47 4.00 18.85 -14.13
CA ALA A 47 2.78 19.65 -14.25
C ALA A 47 2.55 20.56 -13.03
N SER A 48 2.82 20.05 -11.82
CA SER A 48 2.75 20.83 -10.59
C SER A 48 3.84 21.91 -10.54
N TYR A 49 5.06 21.58 -10.95
CA TYR A 49 6.17 22.52 -11.01
C TYR A 49 5.84 23.73 -11.90
N GLU A 50 5.23 23.50 -13.05
CA GLU A 50 4.84 24.56 -13.99
C GLU A 50 3.71 25.45 -13.44
N ARG A 51 2.80 24.90 -12.63
CA ARG A 51 1.62 25.61 -12.14
C ARG A 51 1.82 26.37 -10.83
N TYR A 52 2.62 25.82 -9.91
CA TYR A 52 2.80 26.39 -8.57
C TYR A 52 4.01 27.33 -8.48
N GLY A 53 3.94 28.34 -7.60
CA GLY A 53 5.07 29.22 -7.28
C GLY A 53 6.15 28.55 -6.44
N ARG A 54 7.28 29.24 -6.19
CA ARG A 54 8.44 28.69 -5.44
C ARG A 54 8.07 28.02 -4.13
N PHE A 55 7.19 28.63 -3.32
CA PHE A 55 6.76 28.06 -2.05
C PHE A 55 5.99 26.74 -2.22
N GLY A 56 5.01 26.70 -3.12
CA GLY A 56 4.21 25.49 -3.37
C GLY A 56 5.06 24.32 -3.88
N ARG A 57 6.06 24.60 -4.71
CA ARG A 57 7.00 23.59 -5.22
C ARG A 57 7.80 22.93 -4.10
N VAL A 58 8.33 23.73 -3.17
CA VAL A 58 9.13 23.21 -2.04
C VAL A 58 8.25 22.40 -1.11
N VAL A 59 7.04 22.88 -0.79
CA VAL A 59 6.10 22.13 0.07
C VAL A 59 5.76 20.78 -0.55
N GLN A 60 5.37 20.74 -1.83
CA GLN A 60 5.01 19.51 -2.53
C GLN A 60 6.18 18.52 -2.59
N TRP A 61 7.39 19.02 -2.84
CA TRP A 61 8.60 18.19 -2.86
C TRP A 61 8.89 17.58 -1.49
N ILE A 62 8.87 18.38 -0.41
CA ILE A 62 9.09 17.89 0.96
C ILE A 62 8.02 16.85 1.33
N THR A 63 6.74 17.11 1.04
CA THR A 63 5.67 16.15 1.36
C THR A 63 5.83 14.84 0.60
N ALA A 64 6.21 14.90 -0.68
CA ALA A 64 6.45 13.70 -1.47
C ALA A 64 7.64 12.88 -0.95
N GLU A 65 8.74 13.56 -0.59
CA GLU A 65 9.93 12.90 -0.04
C GLU A 65 9.61 12.21 1.30
N VAL A 66 8.90 12.90 2.20
CA VAL A 66 8.46 12.33 3.48
C VAL A 66 7.54 11.13 3.28
N SER A 67 6.62 11.19 2.31
CA SER A 67 5.73 10.07 1.96
C SER A 67 6.51 8.86 1.45
N ILE A 68 7.51 9.05 0.59
CA ILE A 68 8.34 7.95 0.07
C ILE A 68 9.15 7.31 1.21
N ILE A 69 9.76 8.11 2.08
CA ILE A 69 10.50 7.61 3.25
C ILE A 69 9.56 6.83 4.18
N ALA A 70 8.36 7.32 4.43
CA ALA A 70 7.38 6.62 5.27
C ALA A 70 6.97 5.26 4.68
N CYS A 71 6.81 5.19 3.34
CA CYS A 71 6.53 3.94 2.64
C CYS A 71 7.70 2.95 2.77
N ASP A 72 8.93 3.41 2.52
CA ASP A 72 10.14 2.60 2.59
C ASP A 72 10.37 2.02 4.00
N ILE A 73 10.13 2.82 5.05
CA ILE A 73 10.17 2.33 6.44
C ILE A 73 9.20 1.17 6.66
N ALA A 74 7.98 1.25 6.11
CA ALA A 74 6.99 0.18 6.24
C ALA A 74 7.43 -1.11 5.51
N GLU A 75 8.02 -0.98 4.33
CA GLU A 75 8.54 -2.11 3.55
C GLU A 75 9.72 -2.80 4.25
N VAL A 76 10.70 -2.01 4.74
CA VAL A 76 11.87 -2.53 5.47
C VAL A 76 11.44 -3.28 6.74
N LEU A 77 10.50 -2.73 7.51
CA LEU A 77 9.97 -3.39 8.71
C LEU A 77 9.21 -4.68 8.37
N GLY A 78 8.42 -4.67 7.30
CA GLY A 78 7.69 -5.84 6.81
C GLY A 78 8.64 -6.97 6.41
N CYS A 79 9.67 -6.66 5.62
CA CYS A 79 10.68 -7.61 5.18
C CYS A 79 11.52 -8.16 6.34
N ALA A 80 11.97 -7.30 7.26
CA ALA A 80 12.72 -7.73 8.43
C ALA A 80 11.89 -8.68 9.33
N LEU A 81 10.60 -8.41 9.50
CA LEU A 81 9.69 -9.29 10.23
C LEU A 81 9.48 -10.62 9.50
N ALA A 82 9.34 -10.59 8.17
CA ALA A 82 9.24 -11.80 7.36
C ALA A 82 10.49 -12.69 7.51
N PHE A 83 11.70 -12.12 7.45
CA PHE A 83 12.94 -12.88 7.68
C PHE A 83 13.02 -13.44 9.10
N LYS A 84 12.57 -12.70 10.10
CA LYS A 84 12.51 -13.20 11.48
C LYS A 84 11.57 -14.40 11.61
N LEU A 85 10.40 -14.36 10.97
CA LEU A 85 9.40 -15.43 11.05
C LEU A 85 9.77 -16.66 10.20
N LEU A 86 10.38 -16.46 9.02
CA LEU A 86 10.74 -17.54 8.10
C LEU A 86 12.09 -18.19 8.39
N LEU A 87 13.10 -17.38 8.74
CA LEU A 87 14.49 -17.82 8.90
C LEU A 87 14.97 -17.78 10.34
N GLY A 88 14.17 -17.24 11.28
CA GLY A 88 14.54 -17.11 12.69
C GLY A 88 15.63 -16.05 12.95
N VAL A 89 15.93 -15.20 11.96
CA VAL A 89 17.03 -14.23 12.03
C VAL A 89 16.62 -13.03 12.91
N PRO A 90 17.54 -12.45 13.72
CA PRO A 90 17.24 -11.24 14.49
C PRO A 90 16.87 -10.05 13.60
N LEU A 91 15.99 -9.16 14.07
CA LEU A 91 15.49 -8.01 13.28
C LEU A 91 16.62 -7.15 12.70
N ALA A 92 17.68 -6.90 13.48
CA ALA A 92 18.82 -6.10 13.01
C ALA A 92 19.46 -6.68 11.74
N TRP A 93 19.62 -8.01 11.69
CA TRP A 93 20.13 -8.70 10.51
C TRP A 93 19.10 -8.75 9.39
N GLY A 94 17.81 -8.87 9.72
CA GLY A 94 16.72 -8.75 8.75
C GLY A 94 16.74 -7.41 8.00
N VAL A 95 16.96 -6.30 8.70
CA VAL A 95 17.10 -4.96 8.10
C VAL A 95 18.35 -4.86 7.22
N VAL A 96 19.48 -5.44 7.63
CA VAL A 96 20.68 -5.45 6.77
C VAL A 96 20.44 -6.27 5.50
N LEU A 97 19.68 -7.36 5.60
CA LEU A 97 19.32 -8.18 4.44
C LEU A 97 18.37 -7.44 3.49
N THR A 98 17.55 -6.50 3.96
CA THR A 98 16.71 -5.73 3.04
C THR A 98 17.56 -4.94 2.08
N ALA A 99 18.75 -4.42 2.47
CA ALA A 99 19.65 -3.72 1.54
C ALA A 99 20.08 -4.53 0.30
N LEU A 100 19.87 -5.85 0.26
CA LEU A 100 20.02 -6.64 -0.96
C LEU A 100 19.00 -6.26 -2.05
N ASP A 101 17.85 -5.70 -1.69
CA ASP A 101 16.82 -5.21 -2.62
C ASP A 101 17.36 -4.16 -3.59
N THR A 102 18.11 -3.18 -3.11
CA THR A 102 18.73 -2.13 -3.91
C THR A 102 19.76 -2.72 -4.85
N VAL A 103 20.52 -3.73 -4.41
CA VAL A 103 21.45 -4.47 -5.27
C VAL A 103 20.69 -5.23 -6.38
N ILE A 104 19.56 -5.85 -6.05
CA ILE A 104 18.69 -6.55 -7.03
C ILE A 104 18.15 -5.56 -8.05
N VAL A 105 17.62 -4.41 -7.61
CA VAL A 105 17.08 -3.36 -8.47
C VAL A 105 18.16 -2.76 -9.37
N LEU A 106 19.35 -2.45 -8.83
CA LEU A 106 20.50 -2.00 -9.59
C LEU A 106 20.96 -3.05 -10.61
N GLY A 107 20.97 -4.34 -10.26
CA GLY A 107 21.28 -5.44 -11.18
C GLY A 107 20.20 -5.70 -12.25
N LEU A 108 19.01 -5.14 -12.08
CA LEU A 108 17.92 -5.12 -13.06
C LEU A 108 17.94 -3.85 -13.92
N GLN A 109 18.68 -2.81 -13.55
CA GLN A 109 18.84 -1.62 -14.39
C GLN A 109 19.48 -1.98 -15.73
N GLY A 110 18.78 -1.68 -16.83
CA GLY A 110 19.20 -2.00 -18.20
C GLY A 110 18.61 -3.30 -18.77
N LYS A 111 17.90 -4.12 -17.96
CA LYS A 111 17.09 -5.23 -18.47
C LYS A 111 15.73 -4.70 -18.95
N GLY A 112 15.19 -5.30 -20.02
CA GLY A 112 13.97 -4.81 -20.67
C GLY A 112 12.76 -4.76 -19.73
N PHE A 113 11.95 -3.70 -19.85
CA PHE A 113 10.79 -3.37 -19.00
C PHE A 113 9.85 -4.57 -18.72
N ARG A 114 9.67 -5.44 -19.72
CA ARG A 114 8.82 -6.64 -19.65
C ARG A 114 9.26 -7.65 -18.59
N GLN A 115 10.56 -7.75 -18.28
CA GLN A 115 11.06 -8.68 -17.27
C GLN A 115 10.72 -8.20 -15.85
N ILE A 116 10.84 -6.90 -15.60
CA ILE A 116 10.50 -6.29 -14.31
C ILE A 116 9.00 -6.42 -14.06
N GLU A 117 8.18 -6.13 -15.07
CA GLU A 117 6.72 -6.28 -15.01
C GLU A 117 6.31 -7.73 -14.65
N ALA A 118 6.92 -8.72 -15.29
CA ALA A 118 6.64 -10.13 -15.00
C ALA A 118 7.01 -10.53 -13.56
N ILE A 119 8.10 -10.00 -13.02
CA ILE A 119 8.51 -10.25 -11.62
C ILE A 119 7.46 -9.65 -10.67
N VAL A 120 7.08 -8.39 -10.87
CA VAL A 120 6.10 -7.70 -10.04
C VAL A 120 4.74 -8.42 -10.06
N LEU A 121 4.27 -8.81 -11.26
CA LEU A 121 3.03 -9.59 -11.40
C LEU A 121 3.13 -10.95 -10.70
N GLY A 122 4.29 -11.62 -10.77
CA GLY A 122 4.53 -12.87 -10.05
C GLY A 122 4.44 -12.72 -8.53
N LEU A 123 5.01 -11.64 -7.98
CA LEU A 123 4.94 -11.34 -6.54
C LEU A 123 3.49 -11.07 -6.11
N ILE A 124 2.76 -10.22 -6.84
CA ILE A 124 1.35 -9.91 -6.57
C ILE A 124 0.49 -11.18 -6.66
N ALA A 125 0.68 -11.99 -7.71
CA ALA A 125 -0.08 -13.23 -7.89
C ALA A 125 0.18 -14.24 -6.75
N THR A 126 1.43 -14.35 -6.30
CA THR A 126 1.80 -15.22 -5.18
C THR A 126 1.11 -14.79 -3.89
N MET A 127 1.12 -13.48 -3.59
CA MET A 127 0.41 -12.96 -2.43
C MET A 127 -1.11 -13.18 -2.52
N ALA A 128 -1.70 -12.88 -3.68
CA ALA A 128 -3.13 -13.07 -3.91
C ALA A 128 -3.52 -14.55 -3.73
N PHE A 129 -2.70 -15.47 -4.25
CA PHE A 129 -2.89 -16.91 -4.07
C PHE A 129 -2.86 -17.30 -2.59
N CYS A 130 -1.88 -16.82 -1.82
CA CYS A 130 -1.80 -17.09 -0.38
C CYS A 130 -3.05 -16.64 0.37
N PHE A 131 -3.58 -15.44 0.09
CA PHE A 131 -4.80 -14.95 0.74
C PHE A 131 -6.05 -15.71 0.31
N VAL A 132 -6.20 -16.01 -0.98
CA VAL A 132 -7.34 -16.80 -1.47
C VAL A 132 -7.33 -18.19 -0.85
N ALA A 133 -6.16 -18.83 -0.74
CA ALA A 133 -6.01 -20.11 -0.06
C ALA A 133 -6.42 -20.03 1.43
N GLN A 134 -6.03 -18.96 2.15
CA GLN A 134 -6.43 -18.76 3.54
C GLN A 134 -7.95 -18.56 3.70
N VAL A 135 -8.57 -17.77 2.83
CA VAL A 135 -10.03 -17.55 2.81
C VAL A 135 -10.78 -18.85 2.46
N ALA A 136 -10.21 -19.69 1.59
CA ALA A 136 -10.81 -20.99 1.26
C ALA A 136 -10.76 -21.99 2.43
N ILE A 137 -9.70 -21.95 3.25
CA ILE A 137 -9.56 -22.80 4.44
C ILE A 137 -10.47 -22.31 5.58
N THR A 138 -10.59 -20.99 5.74
CA THR A 138 -11.40 -20.36 6.78
C THR A 138 -12.50 -19.52 6.13
N PRO A 139 -13.59 -20.14 5.65
CA PRO A 139 -14.63 -19.42 4.91
C PRO A 139 -15.28 -18.36 5.80
N PRO A 140 -15.29 -17.08 5.40
CA PRO A 140 -15.92 -16.03 6.16
C PRO A 140 -17.44 -16.11 6.03
N ASP A 141 -18.14 -15.49 6.98
CA ASP A 141 -19.57 -15.23 6.84
C ASP A 141 -19.78 -14.15 5.76
N TRP A 142 -20.13 -14.59 4.55
CA TRP A 142 -20.37 -13.70 3.41
C TRP A 142 -21.51 -12.70 3.66
N HIS A 143 -22.48 -13.03 4.51
CA HIS A 143 -23.55 -12.08 4.85
C HIS A 143 -22.99 -10.93 5.70
N ALA A 144 -22.11 -11.23 6.66
CA ALA A 144 -21.44 -10.22 7.47
C ALA A 144 -20.45 -9.39 6.63
N VAL A 145 -19.77 -9.99 5.66
CA VAL A 145 -18.87 -9.27 4.73
C VAL A 145 -19.65 -8.25 3.90
N VAL A 146 -20.79 -8.63 3.33
CA VAL A 146 -21.64 -7.71 2.57
C VAL A 146 -22.24 -6.63 3.47
N GLY A 147 -22.59 -6.97 4.71
CA GLY A 147 -23.00 -5.98 5.72
C GLY A 147 -21.90 -4.95 6.01
N GLY A 148 -20.63 -5.37 6.06
CA GLY A 148 -19.48 -4.51 6.27
C GLY A 148 -19.12 -3.58 5.12
N LEU A 149 -19.62 -3.85 3.90
CA LEU A 149 -19.50 -2.94 2.75
C LEU A 149 -20.41 -1.71 2.87
N VAL A 150 -21.45 -1.78 3.70
CA VAL A 150 -22.35 -0.65 3.94
C VAL A 150 -21.74 0.26 5.00
N PRO A 151 -21.66 1.58 4.79
CA PRO A 151 -21.19 2.51 5.80
C PRO A 151 -22.03 2.38 7.09
N GLY A 152 -21.37 2.01 8.18
CA GLY A 152 -21.99 1.79 9.48
C GLY A 152 -21.20 2.46 10.60
N ASP A 153 -21.82 2.60 11.77
CA ASP A 153 -21.15 3.11 12.97
C ASP A 153 -20.20 2.03 13.53
N PRO A 154 -18.88 2.28 13.66
CA PRO A 154 -17.92 1.30 14.17
C PRO A 154 -18.13 0.94 15.66
N GLY A 155 -19.11 1.53 16.35
CA GLY A 155 -19.49 1.15 17.70
C GLY A 155 -18.59 1.76 18.79
N HIS A 156 -18.40 1.02 19.90
CA HIS A 156 -17.62 1.49 21.05
C HIS A 156 -16.12 1.39 20.77
N ASP A 157 -15.56 2.49 20.23
CA ASP A 157 -14.13 2.91 20.21
C ASP A 157 -13.83 3.72 18.93
N ARG A 158 -14.67 4.73 18.71
CA ARG A 158 -14.69 5.56 17.50
C ARG A 158 -13.37 6.29 17.22
N LYS A 159 -12.55 6.55 18.25
CA LYS A 159 -11.24 7.19 18.06
C LYS A 159 -10.26 6.25 17.35
N ASP A 160 -10.17 5.01 17.80
CA ASP A 160 -9.26 4.02 17.22
C ASP A 160 -9.74 3.58 15.84
N ALA A 161 -11.06 3.46 15.65
CA ALA A 161 -11.65 3.21 14.34
C ALA A 161 -11.33 4.32 13.32
N ILE A 162 -11.35 5.59 13.72
CA ILE A 162 -10.99 6.72 12.85
C ILE A 162 -9.49 6.70 12.52
N VAL A 163 -8.63 6.40 13.50
CA VAL A 163 -7.18 6.31 13.28
C VAL A 163 -6.86 5.18 12.30
N LEU A 164 -7.48 4.02 12.46
CA LEU A 164 -7.32 2.91 11.53
C LEU A 164 -7.91 3.22 10.15
N ALA A 165 -9.06 3.87 10.08
CA ALA A 165 -9.65 4.31 8.81
C ALA A 165 -8.72 5.29 8.06
N LEU A 166 -8.15 6.26 8.77
CA LEU A 166 -7.14 7.18 8.22
C LEU A 166 -5.89 6.42 7.76
N GLY A 167 -5.46 5.42 8.52
CA GLY A 167 -4.34 4.55 8.16
C GLY A 167 -4.62 3.71 6.90
N ILE A 168 -5.83 3.19 6.74
CA ILE A 168 -6.26 2.46 5.54
C ILE A 168 -6.23 3.40 4.33
N VAL A 169 -6.82 4.59 4.45
CA VAL A 169 -6.86 5.57 3.36
C VAL A 169 -5.46 6.02 2.97
N GLY A 170 -4.62 6.38 3.95
CA GLY A 170 -3.25 6.84 3.70
C GLY A 170 -2.29 5.75 3.25
N ALA A 171 -2.59 4.47 3.53
CA ALA A 171 -1.82 3.35 2.97
C ALA A 171 -2.21 3.04 1.51
N THR A 172 -3.36 3.53 1.04
CA THR A 172 -3.88 3.22 -0.31
C THR A 172 -3.60 4.34 -1.30
N ILE A 173 -3.58 5.61 -0.87
CA ILE A 173 -3.47 6.81 -1.72
C ILE A 173 -2.42 7.77 -1.17
#